data_AF-A0A662GY25-F1
#
_entry.id   AF-A0A662GY25-F1
#
_cell.length_a   1.000
_cell.length_b   1.000
_cell.length_c   1.000
_cell.angle_alpha   90.00
_cell.angle_beta   90.00
_cell.angle_gamma   90.00
#
_symmetry.space_group_name_H-M   'P 1'
#
loop_
_entity.id
_entity.type
_entity.pdbx_description
1 polymer ?
#
loop_
_entity_poly.entity_id
_entity_poly.type
_entity_poly.pdbx_seq_one_letter_code
_entity_poly.pdbx_strand_id
1 'polypeptide(L)'
;MESSYVVEGRPAQTATVERIRRLLDEAERLREEARRLAAELRSIAPQRRYPSLEPLLSSAVESLESEALTLGDGDLAALASRLESYLRELRSRVEGLRRVTDKLKQLVRVASLLEATRGKLAEWERVAPSIDLKLSAEVRRSLRRVERALSTQVSLEGLDDSLAYLSEALLEAQDTIRRCRGALERRLSELKDKVAAAERLYRQAKQLAYLSEVERLACGYKRVAEVRSALELLSREPLKVGQVSLAKLEREVDEFVSECRESIGRRVGEGEARVLRALSSIARGGATVPLHSLADAVSRSTGVPVQDALAFMYRLSKQGLVTIRVKVK
;
A
#
# COMPACT_ATOMS: atom_id res chain seq x y z
N MET A 1 65.58 -67.50 -6.06
CA MET A 1 64.47 -67.49 -5.10
C MET A 1 64.29 -66.06 -4.63
N GLU A 2 63.08 -65.58 -4.82
CA GLU A 2 62.61 -64.23 -4.64
C GLU A 2 62.73 -63.76 -3.19
N SER A 3 62.94 -62.45 -2.99
CA SER A 3 62.34 -61.76 -1.85
C SER A 3 62.07 -60.31 -2.24
N SER A 4 60.95 -60.18 -2.94
CA SER A 4 60.22 -58.94 -3.20
C SER A 4 59.59 -58.43 -1.91
N TYR A 5 60.24 -57.49 -1.22
CA TYR A 5 59.65 -56.86 -0.02
C TYR A 5 60.05 -55.39 0.15
N VAL A 6 60.04 -54.56 -0.91
CA VAL A 6 60.12 -53.10 -0.71
C VAL A 6 59.41 -52.33 -1.83
N VAL A 7 58.07 -52.32 -1.90
CA VAL A 7 57.38 -51.23 -2.65
C VAL A 7 56.00 -50.86 -2.09
N GLU A 8 55.22 -51.77 -1.51
CA GLU A 8 53.80 -51.50 -1.22
C GLU A 8 53.51 -50.45 -0.12
N GLY A 9 54.46 -50.16 0.78
CA GLY A 9 54.26 -49.21 1.89
C GLY A 9 54.42 -47.72 1.52
N ARG A 10 55.23 -47.38 0.51
CA ARG A 10 55.48 -45.97 0.11
C ARG A 10 54.30 -45.29 -0.62
N PRO A 11 53.60 -45.91 -1.59
CA PRO A 11 52.49 -45.26 -2.28
C PRO A 11 51.27 -45.03 -1.36
N ALA A 12 51.04 -45.94 -0.40
CA ALA A 12 49.97 -45.80 0.60
C ALA A 12 50.23 -44.65 1.58
N GLN A 13 51.48 -44.44 2.00
CA GLN A 13 51.87 -43.32 2.84
C GLN A 13 51.80 -41.99 2.08
N THR A 14 52.26 -41.93 0.82
CA THR A 14 52.15 -40.71 0.00
C THR A 14 50.70 -40.32 -0.29
N ALA A 15 49.82 -41.28 -0.58
CA ALA A 15 48.38 -41.01 -0.79
C ALA A 15 47.69 -40.51 0.50
N THR A 16 48.10 -41.02 1.65
CA THR A 16 47.57 -40.57 2.96
C THR A 16 48.04 -39.15 3.29
N VAL A 17 49.29 -38.81 2.99
CA VAL A 17 49.83 -37.45 3.16
C VAL A 17 49.15 -36.45 2.22
N GLU A 18 48.92 -36.81 0.95
CA GLU A 18 48.15 -35.97 0.02
C GLU A 18 46.71 -35.76 0.47
N ARG A 19 46.06 -36.80 1.02
CA ARG A 19 44.72 -36.69 1.60
C ARG A 19 44.71 -35.72 2.78
N ILE A 20 45.66 -35.84 3.71
CA ILE A 20 45.79 -34.93 4.86
C ILE A 20 46.01 -33.48 4.39
N ARG A 21 46.87 -33.24 3.39
CA ARG A 21 47.06 -31.89 2.82
C ARG A 21 45.76 -31.30 2.28
N ARG A 22 44.98 -32.07 1.52
CA ARG A 22 43.68 -31.61 0.99
C ARG A 22 42.69 -31.27 2.12
N LEU A 23 42.67 -32.06 3.19
CA LEU A 23 41.81 -31.82 4.36
C LEU A 23 42.24 -30.54 5.10
N LEU A 24 43.55 -30.28 5.21
CA LEU A 24 44.08 -29.05 5.80
C LEU A 24 43.74 -27.82 4.95
N ASP A 25 43.95 -27.87 3.64
CA ASP A 25 43.60 -26.78 2.72
C ASP A 25 42.10 -26.45 2.79
N GLU A 26 41.25 -27.48 2.92
CA GLU A 26 39.81 -27.27 3.10
C GLU A 26 39.48 -26.64 4.45
N ALA A 27 40.15 -27.07 5.52
CA ALA A 27 39.93 -26.53 6.86
C ALA A 27 40.30 -25.04 6.91
N GLU A 28 41.40 -24.64 6.26
CA GLU A 28 41.81 -23.24 6.14
C GLU A 28 40.76 -22.40 5.39
N ARG A 29 40.24 -22.90 4.25
CA ARG A 29 39.18 -22.22 3.50
C ARG A 29 37.91 -22.01 4.33
N LEU A 30 37.47 -23.03 5.05
CA LEU A 30 36.28 -22.94 5.91
C LEU A 30 36.51 -21.99 7.09
N ARG A 31 37.73 -21.95 7.64
CA ARG A 31 38.10 -20.99 8.69
C ARG A 31 38.08 -19.55 8.18
N GLU A 32 38.64 -19.29 7.00
CA GLU A 32 38.57 -17.97 6.37
C GLU A 32 37.12 -17.54 6.12
N GLU A 33 36.30 -18.45 5.62
CA GLU A 33 34.88 -18.17 5.39
C GLU A 33 34.15 -17.85 6.70
N ALA A 34 34.35 -18.65 7.74
CA ALA A 34 33.77 -18.42 9.05
C ALA A 34 34.17 -17.04 9.61
N ARG A 35 35.44 -16.64 9.45
CA ARG A 35 35.92 -15.29 9.82
C ARG A 35 35.22 -14.19 9.04
N ARG A 36 35.03 -14.37 7.72
CA ARG A 36 34.31 -13.40 6.87
C ARG A 36 32.86 -13.26 7.30
N LEU A 37 32.15 -14.38 7.53
CA LEU A 37 30.76 -14.39 7.99
C LEU A 37 30.63 -13.76 9.38
N ALA A 38 31.55 -14.04 10.31
CA ALA A 38 31.55 -13.43 11.63
C ALA A 38 31.78 -11.91 11.56
N ALA A 39 32.69 -11.44 10.70
CA ALA A 39 32.90 -10.01 10.46
C ALA A 39 31.67 -9.34 9.84
N GLU A 40 31.04 -10.01 8.87
CA GLU A 40 29.81 -9.53 8.23
C GLU A 40 28.66 -9.44 9.24
N LEU A 41 28.46 -10.48 10.06
CA LEU A 41 27.48 -10.47 11.15
C LEU A 41 27.72 -9.33 12.15
N ARG A 42 28.98 -9.06 12.52
CA ARG A 42 29.34 -7.92 13.38
C ARG A 42 29.01 -6.58 12.74
N SER A 43 29.10 -6.46 11.41
CA SER A 43 28.73 -5.24 10.69
C SER A 43 27.21 -5.05 10.56
N ILE A 44 26.45 -6.15 10.49
CA ILE A 44 25.00 -6.13 10.30
C ILE A 44 24.27 -6.00 11.64
N ALA A 45 24.76 -6.67 12.67
CA ALA A 45 24.17 -6.62 14.00
C ALA A 45 24.42 -5.23 14.59
N PRO A 46 23.40 -4.37 14.73
CA PRO A 46 23.55 -3.21 15.57
C PRO A 46 23.74 -3.80 16.97
N GLN A 47 24.92 -3.61 17.56
CA GLN A 47 25.31 -4.21 18.85
C GLN A 47 24.25 -4.02 19.96
N ARG A 48 23.35 -3.03 19.81
CA ARG A 48 22.22 -2.75 20.70
C ARG A 48 20.89 -3.45 20.37
N ARG A 49 20.65 -3.86 19.11
CA ARG A 49 19.39 -4.49 18.67
C ARG A 49 19.38 -6.01 18.84
N TYR A 50 20.55 -6.65 18.83
CA TYR A 50 20.66 -8.12 18.87
C TYR A 50 21.76 -8.61 19.84
N PRO A 51 21.66 -8.29 21.15
CA PRO A 51 22.68 -8.67 22.14
C PRO A 51 22.84 -10.19 22.26
N SER A 52 21.79 -10.96 21.94
CA SER A 52 21.80 -12.42 21.95
C SER A 52 22.71 -13.04 20.88
N LEU A 53 23.12 -12.29 19.83
CA LEU A 53 24.03 -12.78 18.79
C LEU A 53 25.50 -12.76 19.22
N GLU A 54 25.85 -11.96 20.22
CA GLU A 54 27.20 -11.81 20.73
C GLU A 54 27.81 -13.15 21.21
N PRO A 55 27.12 -13.99 22.00
CA PRO A 55 27.65 -15.32 22.38
C PRO A 55 27.83 -16.27 21.19
N LEU A 56 27.01 -16.20 20.13
CA LEU A 56 27.26 -16.99 18.91
C LEU A 56 28.48 -16.49 18.15
N LEU A 57 28.69 -15.17 18.09
CA LEU A 57 29.87 -14.59 17.48
C LEU A 57 31.13 -14.91 18.27
N SER A 58 31.07 -14.85 19.60
CA SER A 58 32.17 -15.22 20.49
C SER A 58 32.49 -16.70 20.38
N SER A 59 31.51 -17.60 20.45
CA SER A 59 31.75 -19.05 20.29
C SER A 59 32.21 -19.44 18.88
N ALA A 60 31.75 -18.77 17.83
CA ALA A 60 32.26 -18.97 16.47
C ALA A 60 33.72 -18.53 16.36
N VAL A 61 34.09 -17.40 16.97
CA VAL A 61 35.48 -16.90 16.97
C VAL A 61 36.38 -17.75 17.87
N GLU A 62 35.93 -18.07 19.09
CA GLU A 62 36.64 -18.94 20.03
C GLU A 62 36.86 -20.32 19.44
N SER A 63 35.91 -20.91 18.73
CA SER A 63 36.11 -22.23 18.11
C SER A 63 37.01 -22.23 16.87
N LEU A 64 37.19 -21.07 16.23
CA LEU A 64 38.20 -20.87 15.18
C LEU A 64 39.62 -20.70 15.76
N GLU A 65 39.71 -20.26 17.01
CA GLU A 65 40.96 -20.02 17.75
C GLU A 65 41.38 -21.22 18.62
N SER A 66 40.41 -21.97 19.16
CA SER A 66 40.62 -22.99 20.21
C SER A 66 41.14 -24.34 19.71
N GLU A 67 41.02 -24.64 18.42
CA GLU A 67 41.56 -25.88 17.85
C GLU A 67 42.78 -25.61 16.97
N ALA A 68 43.87 -25.17 17.61
CA ALA A 68 45.18 -25.63 17.19
C ALA A 68 45.16 -27.16 17.37
N LEU A 69 44.94 -27.91 16.29
CA LEU A 69 45.01 -29.37 16.29
C LEU A 69 46.31 -29.76 17.00
N THR A 70 46.21 -30.31 18.20
CA THR A 70 47.33 -30.95 18.86
C THR A 70 47.59 -32.25 18.10
N LEU A 71 48.46 -32.14 17.11
CA LEU A 71 48.99 -33.25 16.34
C LEU A 71 49.90 -34.05 17.28
N GLY A 72 49.30 -34.91 18.11
CA GLY A 72 50.05 -35.91 18.87
C GLY A 72 50.61 -36.98 17.94
N ASP A 73 51.74 -37.57 18.34
CA ASP A 73 52.36 -38.69 17.61
C ASP A 73 51.40 -39.89 17.56
N GLY A 74 50.87 -40.17 16.37
CA GLY A 74 49.95 -41.28 16.10
C GLY A 74 49.83 -41.57 14.61
N ASP A 75 49.27 -42.73 14.25
CA ASP A 75 49.17 -43.18 12.87
C ASP A 75 48.51 -42.16 11.94
N LEU A 76 49.07 -41.96 10.73
CA LEU A 76 48.58 -41.03 9.70
C LEU A 76 47.09 -41.26 9.36
N ALA A 77 46.62 -42.49 9.43
CA ALA A 77 45.20 -42.82 9.21
C ALA A 77 44.28 -42.29 10.32
N ALA A 78 44.73 -42.32 11.58
CA ALA A 78 44.01 -41.78 12.73
C ALA A 78 44.00 -40.23 12.70
N LEU A 79 45.06 -39.62 12.21
CA LEU A 79 45.10 -38.17 11.95
C LEU A 79 44.11 -37.75 10.86
N ALA A 80 44.06 -38.49 9.75
CA ALA A 80 43.10 -38.22 8.68
C ALA A 80 41.64 -38.32 9.14
N SER A 81 41.29 -39.33 9.95
CA SER A 81 39.92 -39.48 10.46
C SER A 81 39.51 -38.40 11.46
N ARG A 82 40.44 -37.94 12.32
CA ARG A 82 40.22 -36.80 13.24
C ARG A 82 40.00 -35.50 12.47
N LEU A 83 40.82 -35.24 11.44
CA LEU A 83 40.67 -34.09 10.54
C LEU A 83 39.32 -34.12 9.80
N GLU A 84 38.86 -35.29 9.37
CA GLU A 84 37.54 -35.42 8.72
C GLU A 84 36.36 -35.20 9.68
N SER A 85 36.50 -35.57 10.95
CA SER A 85 35.48 -35.25 11.96
C SER A 85 35.46 -33.75 12.24
N TYR A 86 36.63 -33.15 12.42
CA TYR A 86 36.78 -31.70 12.60
C TYR A 86 36.19 -30.91 11.43
N LEU A 87 36.50 -31.30 10.19
CA LEU A 87 35.94 -30.67 8.99
C LEU A 87 34.42 -30.78 8.93
N ARG A 88 33.84 -31.92 9.31
CA ARG A 88 32.38 -32.07 9.36
C ARG A 88 31.74 -31.11 10.35
N GLU A 89 32.32 -30.96 11.54
CA GLU A 89 31.85 -30.00 12.53
C GLU A 89 32.00 -28.55 12.06
N LEU A 90 33.16 -28.22 11.46
CA LEU A 90 33.45 -26.90 10.94
C LEU A 90 32.48 -26.52 9.79
N ARG A 91 32.22 -27.45 8.86
CA ARG A 91 31.22 -27.25 7.79
C ARG A 91 29.83 -26.98 8.36
N SER A 92 29.39 -27.79 9.32
CA SER A 92 28.08 -27.60 9.98
C SER A 92 27.96 -26.23 10.66
N ARG A 93 29.02 -25.77 11.34
CA ARG A 93 29.06 -24.44 11.97
C ARG A 93 29.05 -23.31 10.93
N VAL A 94 29.83 -23.42 9.85
CA VAL A 94 29.82 -22.45 8.74
C VAL A 94 28.43 -22.35 8.13
N GLU A 95 27.75 -23.47 7.88
CA GLU A 95 26.37 -23.47 7.38
C GLU A 95 25.39 -22.81 8.36
N GLY A 96 25.54 -23.05 9.66
CA GLY A 96 24.77 -22.37 10.71
C GLY A 96 24.97 -20.85 10.66
N LEU A 97 26.22 -20.39 10.56
CA LEU A 97 26.57 -18.97 10.45
C LEU A 97 25.99 -18.36 9.17
N ARG A 98 26.08 -19.03 8.02
CA ARG A 98 25.47 -18.58 6.75
C ARG A 98 23.96 -18.35 6.94
N ARG A 99 23.24 -19.33 7.49
CA ARG A 99 21.80 -19.23 7.72
C ARG A 99 21.43 -18.06 8.62
N VAL A 100 22.15 -17.87 9.73
CA VAL A 100 21.91 -16.75 10.66
C VAL A 100 22.21 -15.41 9.98
N THR A 101 23.29 -15.33 9.22
CA THR A 101 23.68 -14.13 8.47
C THR A 101 22.61 -13.72 7.46
N ASP A 102 22.11 -14.68 6.68
CA ASP A 102 21.07 -14.42 5.68
C ASP A 102 19.76 -13.97 6.32
N LYS A 103 19.34 -14.60 7.42
CA LYS A 103 18.13 -14.20 8.17
C LYS A 103 18.26 -12.80 8.76
N LEU A 104 19.43 -12.44 9.29
CA LEU A 104 19.67 -11.10 9.81
C LEU A 104 19.66 -10.04 8.71
N LYS A 105 20.25 -10.34 7.54
CA LYS A 105 20.13 -9.46 6.37
C LYS A 105 18.67 -9.22 6.01
N GLN A 106 17.85 -10.27 6.01
CA GLN A 106 16.42 -10.16 5.73
C GLN A 106 15.69 -9.34 6.81
N LEU A 107 15.94 -9.61 8.09
CA LEU A 107 15.38 -8.84 9.21
C LEU A 107 15.70 -7.35 9.10
N VAL A 108 16.96 -6.99 8.87
CA VAL A 108 17.38 -5.58 8.71
C VAL A 108 16.69 -4.93 7.52
N ARG A 109 16.58 -5.64 6.39
CA ARG A 109 15.84 -5.16 5.22
C ARG A 109 14.37 -4.91 5.56
N VAL A 110 13.67 -5.88 6.15
CA VAL A 110 12.26 -5.74 6.52
C VAL A 110 12.07 -4.61 7.55
N ALA A 111 12.94 -4.52 8.56
CA ALA A 111 12.90 -3.43 9.54
C ALA A 111 13.08 -2.05 8.90
N SER A 112 14.01 -1.90 7.94
CA SER A 112 14.21 -0.64 7.22
C SER A 112 13.00 -0.25 6.37
N LEU A 113 12.37 -1.23 5.70
CA LEU A 113 11.13 -1.01 4.95
C LEU A 113 9.97 -0.64 5.89
N LEU A 114 9.93 -1.25 7.07
CA LEU A 114 8.94 -0.98 8.10
C LEU A 114 9.11 0.42 8.68
N GLU A 115 10.33 0.88 8.92
CA GLU A 115 10.64 2.26 9.31
C GLU A 115 10.21 3.28 8.24
N ALA A 116 10.49 3.02 6.96
CA ALA A 116 10.02 3.86 5.87
C ALA A 116 8.47 3.88 5.77
N THR A 117 7.83 2.73 6.04
CA THR A 117 6.37 2.59 6.03
C THR A 117 5.75 3.30 7.24
N ARG A 118 6.41 3.29 8.40
CA ARG A 118 6.02 4.06 9.60
C ARG A 118 5.92 5.55 9.29
N GLY A 119 6.93 6.10 8.60
CA GLY A 119 6.92 7.50 8.17
C GLY A 119 5.70 7.84 7.32
N LYS A 120 5.38 7.00 6.33
CA LYS A 120 4.19 7.15 5.48
C LYS A 120 2.89 7.03 6.27
N LEU A 121 2.79 6.06 7.19
CA LEU A 121 1.60 5.91 8.03
C LEU A 121 1.38 7.13 8.94
N ALA A 122 2.44 7.75 9.45
CA ALA A 122 2.34 8.97 10.24
C ALA A 122 1.80 10.16 9.43
N GLU A 123 2.13 10.25 8.14
CA GLU A 123 1.51 11.22 7.24
C GLU A 123 0.01 10.91 7.05
N TRP A 124 -0.33 9.64 6.83
CA TRP A 124 -1.72 9.21 6.69
C TRP A 124 -2.54 9.37 7.96
N GLU A 125 -1.94 9.31 9.14
CA GLU A 125 -2.63 9.56 10.41
C GLU A 125 -3.23 10.97 10.45
N ARG A 126 -2.55 11.96 9.84
CA ARG A 126 -3.03 13.34 9.75
C ARG A 126 -4.15 13.51 8.73
N VAL A 127 -4.13 12.73 7.64
CA VAL A 127 -5.08 12.85 6.53
C VAL A 127 -6.33 11.99 6.74
N ALA A 128 -6.18 10.79 7.30
CA ALA A 128 -7.25 9.80 7.44
C ALA A 128 -8.52 10.32 8.13
N PRO A 129 -8.47 11.16 9.18
CA PRO A 129 -9.67 11.72 9.82
C PRO A 129 -10.54 12.54 8.87
N SER A 130 -9.96 13.15 7.84
CA SER A 130 -10.70 13.94 6.83
C SER A 130 -11.42 13.08 5.78
N ILE A 131 -11.06 11.79 5.69
CA ILE A 131 -11.63 10.84 4.73
C ILE A 131 -12.70 9.98 5.42
N ASP A 132 -12.31 9.28 6.49
CA ASP A 132 -13.19 8.41 7.28
C ASP A 132 -12.60 8.18 8.67
N LEU A 133 -13.45 8.29 9.70
CA LEU A 133 -13.09 8.02 11.09
C LEU A 133 -12.62 6.57 11.29
N LYS A 134 -13.22 5.59 10.59
CA LYS A 134 -12.84 4.17 10.67
C LYS A 134 -11.43 3.93 10.15
N LEU A 135 -11.09 4.51 9.00
CA LEU A 135 -9.74 4.44 8.44
C LEU A 135 -8.71 5.09 9.37
N SER A 136 -9.04 6.19 10.04
CA SER A 136 -8.13 6.82 11.02
C SER A 136 -7.84 5.90 12.22
N ALA A 137 -8.82 5.10 12.65
CA ALA A 137 -8.61 4.10 13.70
C ALA A 137 -7.72 2.94 13.22
N GLU A 138 -7.91 2.48 11.98
CA GLU A 138 -7.06 1.44 11.36
C GLU A 138 -5.61 1.90 11.23
N VAL A 139 -5.36 3.11 10.70
CA VAL A 139 -4.01 3.69 10.58
C VAL A 139 -3.32 3.77 11.93
N ARG A 140 -4.02 4.23 12.97
CA ARG A 140 -3.48 4.31 14.33
C ARG A 140 -3.15 2.93 14.92
N ARG A 141 -3.97 1.91 14.64
CA ARG A 141 -3.69 0.53 15.07
C ARG A 141 -2.45 -0.02 14.36
N SER A 142 -2.34 0.18 13.05
CA SER A 142 -1.18 -0.24 12.27
C SER A 142 0.10 0.48 12.70
N LEU A 143 0.06 1.78 12.98
CA LEU A 143 1.19 2.54 13.55
C LEU A 143 1.68 1.91 14.86
N ARG A 144 0.78 1.67 15.81
CA ARG A 144 1.14 1.03 17.09
C ARG A 144 1.68 -0.38 16.91
N ARG A 145 1.21 -1.14 15.90
CA ARG A 145 1.74 -2.47 15.61
C ARG A 145 3.16 -2.37 15.05
N VAL A 146 3.39 -1.45 14.12
CA VAL A 146 4.72 -1.16 13.56
C VAL A 146 5.71 -0.71 14.64
N GLU A 147 5.29 0.21 15.52
CA GLU A 147 6.13 0.69 16.63
C GLU A 147 6.48 -0.43 17.60
N ARG A 148 5.49 -1.27 17.96
CA ARG A 148 5.73 -2.46 18.77
C ARG A 148 6.72 -3.40 18.09
N ALA A 149 6.52 -3.70 16.80
CA ALA A 149 7.38 -4.62 16.07
C ALA A 149 8.82 -4.13 15.93
N LEU A 150 9.04 -2.82 15.75
CA LEU A 150 10.38 -2.22 15.74
C LEU A 150 11.03 -2.15 17.12
N SER A 151 10.23 -2.21 18.20
CA SER A 151 10.72 -2.19 19.60
C SER A 151 10.98 -3.57 20.19
N THR A 152 10.42 -4.63 19.59
CA THR A 152 10.59 -6.01 20.07
C THR A 152 12.05 -6.43 19.93
N GLN A 153 12.64 -6.91 21.03
CA GLN A 153 13.97 -7.52 21.03
C GLN A 153 13.92 -8.88 20.33
N VAL A 154 14.87 -9.14 19.44
CA VAL A 154 14.95 -10.39 18.69
C VAL A 154 15.99 -11.30 19.35
N SER A 155 15.59 -12.54 19.64
CA SER A 155 16.48 -13.60 20.09
C SER A 155 16.90 -14.50 18.92
N LEU A 156 17.95 -15.29 19.12
CA LEU A 156 18.45 -16.24 18.14
C LEU A 156 17.47 -17.37 17.81
N GLU A 157 16.86 -17.94 18.84
CA GLU A 157 15.90 -19.04 18.72
C GLU A 157 14.60 -18.58 18.04
N GLY A 158 14.25 -17.30 18.18
CA GLY A 158 13.07 -16.68 17.59
C GLY A 158 13.34 -15.86 16.33
N LEU A 159 14.46 -16.05 15.62
CA LEU A 159 14.77 -15.27 14.40
C LEU A 159 13.70 -15.42 13.32
N ASP A 160 13.21 -16.65 13.11
CA ASP A 160 12.16 -16.93 12.12
C ASP A 160 10.82 -16.31 12.51
N ASP A 161 10.43 -16.45 13.78
CA ASP A 161 9.20 -15.86 14.30
C ASP A 161 9.25 -14.33 14.26
N SER A 162 10.41 -13.75 14.57
CA SER A 162 10.63 -12.30 14.50
C SER A 162 10.57 -11.80 13.06
N LEU A 163 11.12 -12.56 12.11
CA LEU A 163 11.07 -12.23 10.69
C LEU A 163 9.63 -12.32 10.16
N ALA A 164 8.91 -13.37 10.53
CA ALA A 164 7.50 -13.54 10.19
C ALA A 164 6.66 -12.39 10.76
N TYR A 165 6.86 -12.05 12.03
CA TYR A 165 6.14 -10.97 12.71
C TYR A 165 6.39 -9.60 12.09
N LEU A 166 7.65 -9.25 11.80
CA LEU A 166 7.99 -8.00 11.12
C LEU A 166 7.44 -7.95 9.69
N SER A 167 7.46 -9.07 8.98
CA SER A 167 6.95 -9.17 7.62
C SER A 167 5.42 -9.03 7.58
N GLU A 168 4.71 -9.64 8.53
CA GLU A 168 3.27 -9.49 8.67
C GLU A 168 2.89 -8.04 9.01
N ALA A 169 3.59 -7.43 9.96
CA ALA A 169 3.39 -6.02 10.30
C ALA A 169 3.65 -5.09 9.10
N LEU A 170 4.64 -5.42 8.25
CA LEU A 170 4.92 -4.68 7.01
C LEU A 170 3.77 -4.80 6.01
N LEU A 171 3.28 -6.02 5.77
CA LEU A 171 2.18 -6.26 4.82
C LEU A 171 0.91 -5.54 5.25
N GLU A 172 0.54 -5.64 6.53
CA GLU A 172 -0.63 -4.93 7.07
C GLU A 172 -0.48 -3.40 6.97
N ALA A 173 0.71 -2.88 7.26
CA ALA A 173 0.99 -1.45 7.13
C ALA A 173 0.90 -0.97 5.67
N GLN A 174 1.36 -1.78 4.71
CA GLN A 174 1.24 -1.46 3.29
C GLN A 174 -0.20 -1.54 2.80
N ASP A 175 -0.96 -2.54 3.23
CA ASP A 175 -2.36 -2.70 2.85
C ASP A 175 -3.25 -1.59 3.42
N THR A 176 -3.00 -1.17 4.66
CA THR A 176 -3.70 0.00 5.22
C THR A 176 -3.39 1.28 4.43
N ILE A 177 -2.14 1.52 4.05
CA ILE A 177 -1.80 2.65 3.16
C ILE A 177 -2.53 2.56 1.81
N ARG A 178 -2.59 1.36 1.19
CA ARG A 178 -3.32 1.15 -0.07
C ARG A 178 -4.81 1.46 0.08
N ARG A 179 -5.43 1.01 1.18
CA ARG A 179 -6.85 1.31 1.48
C ARG A 179 -7.08 2.80 1.67
N CYS A 180 -6.20 3.49 2.39
CA CYS A 180 -6.28 4.95 2.56
C CYS A 180 -6.20 5.69 1.22
N ARG A 181 -5.27 5.29 0.33
CA ARG A 181 -5.17 5.84 -1.03
C ARG A 181 -6.45 5.63 -1.83
N GLY A 182 -6.94 4.40 -1.89
CA GLY A 182 -8.16 4.09 -2.64
C GLY A 182 -9.39 4.81 -2.09
N ALA A 183 -9.51 4.98 -0.77
CA ALA A 183 -10.59 5.75 -0.16
C ALA A 183 -10.51 7.25 -0.49
N LEU A 184 -9.31 7.82 -0.47
CA LEU A 184 -9.09 9.21 -0.87
C LEU A 184 -9.42 9.42 -2.34
N GLU A 185 -8.95 8.55 -3.23
CA GLU A 185 -9.23 8.62 -4.67
C GLU A 185 -10.73 8.57 -4.96
N ARG A 186 -11.46 7.67 -4.30
CA ARG A 186 -12.94 7.59 -4.41
C ARG A 186 -13.61 8.88 -3.94
N ARG A 187 -13.19 9.43 -2.80
CA ARG A 187 -13.73 10.70 -2.32
C ARG A 187 -13.43 11.87 -3.25
N LEU A 188 -12.23 11.93 -3.81
CA LEU A 188 -11.87 12.93 -4.81
C LEU A 188 -12.69 12.77 -6.10
N SER A 189 -12.96 11.55 -6.56
CA SER A 189 -13.84 11.33 -7.73
C SER A 189 -15.28 11.74 -7.46
N GLU A 190 -15.85 11.39 -6.30
CA GLU A 190 -17.20 11.80 -5.91
C GLU A 190 -17.33 13.33 -5.88
N LEU A 191 -16.32 14.01 -5.32
CA LEU A 191 -16.25 15.46 -5.30
C LEU A 191 -16.16 16.08 -6.70
N LYS A 192 -15.35 15.50 -7.59
CA LYS A 192 -15.28 15.93 -9.00
C LYS A 192 -16.62 15.75 -9.71
N ASP A 193 -17.32 14.65 -9.47
CA ASP A 193 -18.64 14.40 -10.04
C ASP A 193 -19.67 15.40 -9.52
N LYS A 194 -19.65 15.73 -8.23
CA LYS A 194 -20.47 16.80 -7.64
C LYS A 194 -20.18 18.16 -8.28
N VAL A 195 -18.91 18.52 -8.46
CA VAL A 195 -18.49 19.76 -9.13
C VAL A 195 -18.99 19.79 -10.58
N ALA A 196 -18.83 18.69 -11.33
CA ALA A 196 -19.34 18.60 -12.70
C ALA A 196 -20.87 18.71 -12.77
N ALA A 197 -21.59 18.14 -11.80
CA ALA A 197 -23.04 18.29 -11.68
C ALA A 197 -23.43 19.75 -11.35
N ALA A 198 -22.68 20.41 -10.46
CA ALA A 198 -22.86 21.82 -10.12
C ALA A 198 -22.63 22.72 -11.33
N GLU A 199 -21.60 22.47 -12.16
CA GLU A 199 -21.37 23.20 -13.41
C GLU A 199 -22.54 23.03 -14.39
N ARG A 200 -23.13 21.83 -14.49
CA ARG A 200 -24.31 21.58 -15.35
C ARG A 200 -25.53 22.35 -14.84
N LEU A 201 -25.78 22.33 -13.54
CA LEU A 201 -26.86 23.08 -12.90
C LEU A 201 -26.68 24.59 -13.07
N TYR A 202 -25.44 25.10 -12.98
CA TYR A 202 -25.14 26.50 -13.26
C TYR A 202 -25.51 26.90 -14.69
N ARG A 203 -25.17 26.07 -15.70
CA ARG A 203 -25.55 26.35 -17.10
C ARG A 203 -27.06 26.43 -17.29
N GLN A 204 -27.81 25.53 -16.63
CA GLN A 204 -29.27 25.52 -16.65
C GLN A 204 -29.85 26.74 -15.91
N ALA A 205 -29.33 27.06 -14.72
CA ALA A 205 -29.76 28.21 -13.94
C ALA A 205 -29.47 29.52 -14.66
N LYS A 206 -28.32 29.66 -15.32
CA LYS A 206 -27.94 30.85 -16.10
C LYS A 206 -28.89 31.11 -17.26
N GLN A 207 -29.37 30.07 -17.96
CA GLN A 207 -30.37 30.22 -19.03
C GLN A 207 -31.72 30.71 -18.52
N LEU A 208 -31.99 30.51 -17.23
CA LEU A 208 -33.24 30.82 -16.57
C LEU A 208 -33.14 32.01 -15.60
N ALA A 209 -31.99 32.63 -15.40
CA ALA A 209 -31.80 33.64 -14.37
C ALA A 209 -32.13 35.05 -14.88
N TYR A 210 -32.55 35.95 -13.98
CA TYR A 210 -32.63 37.39 -14.30
C TYR A 210 -31.21 38.01 -14.34
N LEU A 211 -31.03 39.15 -15.01
CA LEU A 211 -29.74 39.84 -15.12
C LEU A 211 -29.03 40.03 -13.76
N SER A 212 -29.78 40.32 -12.70
CA SER A 212 -29.28 40.48 -11.32
C SER A 212 -28.91 39.15 -10.62
N GLU A 213 -29.52 38.04 -11.01
CA GLU A 213 -29.21 36.70 -10.48
C GLU A 213 -28.02 36.06 -11.20
N VAL A 214 -27.78 36.44 -12.46
CA VAL A 214 -26.63 35.99 -13.25
C VAL A 214 -25.31 36.41 -12.60
N GLU A 215 -25.23 37.61 -12.03
CA GLU A 215 -24.02 38.08 -11.32
C GLU A 215 -23.76 37.27 -10.03
N ARG A 216 -24.81 37.00 -9.25
CA ARG A 216 -24.71 36.17 -8.03
C ARG A 216 -24.28 34.75 -8.36
N LEU A 217 -24.90 34.14 -9.37
CA LEU A 217 -24.54 32.80 -9.85
C LEU A 217 -23.12 32.78 -10.44
N ALA A 218 -22.66 33.85 -11.09
CA ALA A 218 -21.30 33.94 -11.61
C ALA A 218 -20.25 34.02 -10.49
N CYS A 219 -20.52 34.73 -9.39
CA CYS A 219 -19.67 34.73 -8.20
C CYS A 219 -19.61 33.34 -7.55
N GLY A 220 -20.74 32.65 -7.42
CA GLY A 220 -20.77 31.26 -6.96
C GLY A 220 -20.00 30.30 -7.88
N TYR A 221 -20.10 30.50 -9.20
CA TYR A 221 -19.36 29.70 -10.19
C TYR A 221 -17.84 29.88 -10.07
N LYS A 222 -17.35 31.10 -9.76
CA LYS A 222 -15.93 31.34 -9.49
C LYS A 222 -15.44 30.52 -8.28
N ARG A 223 -16.21 30.47 -7.20
CA ARG A 223 -15.90 29.63 -6.02
C ARG A 223 -15.82 28.15 -6.39
N VAL A 224 -16.76 27.64 -7.20
CA VAL A 224 -16.71 26.24 -7.68
C VAL A 224 -15.51 25.97 -8.61
N ALA A 225 -15.11 26.94 -9.42
CA ALA A 225 -13.91 26.84 -10.24
C ALA A 225 -12.62 26.81 -9.38
N GLU A 226 -12.57 27.59 -8.30
CA GLU A 226 -11.49 27.53 -7.31
C GLU A 226 -11.44 26.16 -6.62
N VAL A 227 -12.60 25.62 -6.19
CA VAL A 227 -12.70 24.27 -5.63
C VAL A 227 -12.20 23.22 -6.63
N ARG A 228 -12.55 23.33 -7.92
CA ARG A 228 -12.06 22.44 -8.96
C ARG A 228 -10.53 22.49 -9.07
N SER A 229 -9.95 23.68 -9.11
CA SER A 229 -8.49 23.85 -9.18
C SER A 229 -7.79 23.26 -7.94
N ALA A 230 -8.38 23.43 -6.75
CA ALA A 230 -7.90 22.81 -5.51
C ALA A 230 -7.99 21.27 -5.58
N LEU A 231 -9.07 20.71 -6.11
CA LEU A 231 -9.22 19.26 -6.30
C LEU A 231 -8.22 18.68 -7.30
N GLU A 232 -7.88 19.42 -8.37
CA GLU A 232 -6.85 19.02 -9.33
C GLU A 232 -5.45 18.99 -8.69
N LEU A 233 -5.13 19.97 -7.84
CA LEU A 233 -3.89 19.98 -7.05
C LEU A 233 -3.83 18.83 -6.04
N LEU A 234 -4.93 18.57 -5.32
CA LEU A 234 -5.02 17.45 -4.37
C LEU A 234 -4.96 16.08 -5.04
N SER A 235 -5.37 15.99 -6.31
CA SER A 235 -5.23 14.76 -7.10
C SER A 235 -3.77 14.47 -7.48
N ARG A 236 -2.94 15.50 -7.61
CA ARG A 236 -1.50 15.36 -7.89
C ARG A 236 -0.70 15.10 -6.61
N GLU A 237 -1.13 15.68 -5.49
CA GLU A 237 -0.44 15.60 -4.20
C GLU A 237 -1.42 15.22 -3.06
N PRO A 238 -1.76 13.92 -2.93
CA PRO A 238 -2.78 13.44 -1.99
C PRO A 238 -2.44 13.68 -0.51
N LEU A 239 -1.16 13.91 -0.19
CA LEU A 239 -0.70 14.15 1.18
C LEU A 239 -0.93 15.60 1.63
N LYS A 240 -1.21 16.53 0.72
CA LYS A 240 -1.59 17.92 1.06
C LYS A 240 -3.03 18.07 1.55
N VAL A 241 -3.82 16.99 1.55
CA VAL A 241 -5.20 16.97 2.09
C VAL A 241 -5.22 17.35 3.58
N GLY A 242 -4.12 17.16 4.32
CA GLY A 242 -4.01 17.65 5.71
C GLY A 242 -4.09 19.18 5.85
N GLN A 243 -3.87 19.94 4.77
CA GLN A 243 -3.93 21.41 4.75
C GLN A 243 -5.28 21.94 4.21
N VAL A 244 -6.00 21.14 3.40
CA VAL A 244 -7.26 21.52 2.77
C VAL A 244 -8.36 20.57 3.19
N SER A 245 -9.31 21.06 3.98
CA SER A 245 -10.42 20.25 4.47
C SER A 245 -11.39 19.89 3.34
N LEU A 246 -11.45 18.60 2.97
CA LEU A 246 -12.42 18.08 2.00
C LEU A 246 -13.87 18.42 2.38
N ALA A 247 -14.20 18.41 3.66
CA ALA A 247 -15.52 18.77 4.16
C ALA A 247 -15.88 20.25 3.90
N LYS A 248 -14.89 21.16 3.89
CA LYS A 248 -15.13 22.57 3.53
C LYS A 248 -15.44 22.69 2.04
N LEU A 249 -14.66 22.02 1.18
CA LEU A 249 -14.89 21.99 -0.26
C LEU A 249 -16.24 21.37 -0.60
N GLU A 250 -16.64 20.28 0.06
CA GLU A 250 -17.97 19.68 -0.10
C GLU A 250 -19.08 20.68 0.23
N ARG A 251 -18.97 21.41 1.35
CA ARG A 251 -19.97 22.42 1.75
C ARG A 251 -20.09 23.55 0.74
N GLU A 252 -18.98 24.08 0.23
CA GLU A 252 -19.01 25.16 -0.76
C GLU A 252 -19.70 24.73 -2.06
N VAL A 253 -19.50 23.46 -2.48
CA VAL A 253 -20.19 22.90 -3.64
C VAL A 253 -21.66 22.67 -3.34
N ASP A 254 -22.02 22.13 -2.17
CA ASP A 254 -23.41 21.85 -1.80
C ASP A 254 -24.23 23.15 -1.59
N GLU A 255 -23.63 24.21 -1.03
CA GLU A 255 -24.20 25.56 -0.96
C GLU A 255 -24.52 26.08 -2.36
N PHE A 256 -23.55 26.04 -3.28
CA PHE A 256 -23.75 26.50 -4.65
C PHE A 256 -24.79 25.69 -5.43
N VAL A 257 -24.82 24.36 -5.24
CA VAL A 257 -25.85 23.50 -5.82
C VAL A 257 -27.24 23.89 -5.31
N SER A 258 -27.37 24.25 -4.03
CA SER A 258 -28.62 24.69 -3.43
C SER A 258 -29.07 26.04 -3.99
N GLU A 259 -28.16 27.01 -4.12
CA GLU A 259 -28.43 28.32 -4.76
C GLU A 259 -28.91 28.15 -6.22
N CYS A 260 -28.27 27.25 -6.98
CA CYS A 260 -28.68 26.94 -8.34
C CYS A 260 -30.09 26.33 -8.40
N ARG A 261 -30.39 25.41 -7.49
CA ARG A 261 -31.71 24.76 -7.41
C ARG A 261 -32.81 25.73 -7.01
N GLU A 262 -32.56 26.63 -6.06
CA GLU A 262 -33.51 27.66 -5.68
C GLU A 262 -33.81 28.61 -6.85
N SER A 263 -32.78 29.03 -7.58
CA SER A 263 -32.93 29.91 -8.74
C SER A 263 -33.79 29.27 -9.84
N ILE A 264 -33.60 27.97 -10.11
CA ILE A 264 -34.43 27.21 -11.04
C ILE A 264 -35.86 27.04 -10.47
N GLY A 265 -35.99 26.69 -9.18
CA GLY A 265 -37.28 26.45 -8.52
C GLY A 265 -38.19 27.68 -8.46
N ARG A 266 -37.62 28.90 -8.38
CA ARG A 266 -38.41 30.15 -8.46
C ARG A 266 -39.02 30.39 -9.84
N ARG A 267 -38.43 29.82 -10.90
CA ARG A 267 -38.87 29.98 -12.30
C ARG A 267 -39.81 28.87 -12.75
N VAL A 268 -39.59 27.66 -12.27
CA VAL A 268 -40.40 26.49 -12.60
C VAL A 268 -41.61 26.46 -11.67
N GLY A 269 -42.81 26.72 -12.20
CA GLY A 269 -44.04 26.63 -11.39
C GLY A 269 -44.24 25.24 -10.78
N GLU A 270 -45.01 25.11 -9.69
CA GLU A 270 -45.16 23.82 -8.98
C GLU A 270 -45.54 22.65 -9.90
N GLY A 271 -46.38 22.90 -10.91
CA GLY A 271 -46.76 21.91 -11.93
C GLY A 271 -45.59 21.48 -12.81
N GLU A 272 -44.80 22.44 -13.30
CA GLU A 272 -43.60 22.18 -14.11
C GLU A 272 -42.52 21.45 -13.30
N ALA A 273 -42.41 21.73 -11.99
CA ALA A 273 -41.43 21.09 -11.10
C ALA A 273 -41.81 19.64 -10.77
N ARG A 274 -43.11 19.33 -10.68
CA ARG A 274 -43.61 17.95 -10.58
C ARG A 274 -43.32 17.18 -11.86
N VAL A 275 -43.57 17.78 -13.02
CA VAL A 275 -43.27 17.20 -14.34
C VAL A 275 -41.77 16.96 -14.52
N LEU A 276 -40.89 17.89 -14.15
CA LEU A 276 -39.43 17.69 -14.19
C LEU A 276 -38.97 16.50 -13.33
N ARG A 277 -39.50 16.36 -12.11
CA ARG A 277 -39.15 15.25 -11.22
C ARG A 277 -39.60 13.91 -11.82
N ALA A 278 -40.81 13.83 -12.35
CA ALA A 278 -41.30 12.64 -13.03
C ALA A 278 -40.50 12.30 -14.30
N LEU A 279 -40.13 13.30 -15.11
CA LEU A 279 -39.26 13.08 -16.27
C LEU A 279 -37.87 12.58 -15.84
N SER A 280 -37.32 13.09 -14.74
CA SER A 280 -36.01 12.64 -14.23
C SER A 280 -36.04 11.21 -13.70
N SER A 281 -37.14 10.74 -13.12
CA SER A 281 -37.28 9.35 -12.67
C SER A 281 -37.43 8.40 -13.86
N ILE A 282 -38.23 8.78 -14.86
CA ILE A 282 -38.42 8.01 -16.09
C ILE A 282 -37.11 7.97 -16.91
N ALA A 283 -36.35 9.07 -16.96
CA ALA A 283 -35.07 9.14 -17.68
C ALA A 283 -33.99 8.20 -17.10
N ARG A 284 -34.02 7.89 -15.79
CA ARG A 284 -33.10 6.90 -15.20
C ARG A 284 -33.29 5.50 -15.77
N GLY A 285 -34.46 5.20 -16.35
CA GLY A 285 -34.75 3.92 -17.00
C GLY A 285 -34.07 3.74 -18.36
N GLY A 286 -33.50 4.79 -18.97
CA GLY A 286 -32.68 4.71 -20.19
C GLY A 286 -33.40 4.27 -21.48
N ALA A 287 -34.68 3.92 -21.42
CA ALA A 287 -35.45 3.43 -22.56
C ALA A 287 -35.97 4.59 -23.44
N THR A 288 -35.93 4.41 -24.77
CA THR A 288 -36.69 5.25 -25.70
C THR A 288 -38.17 4.91 -25.60
N VAL A 289 -38.97 5.85 -25.13
CA VAL A 289 -40.42 5.67 -24.89
C VAL A 289 -41.23 6.42 -25.95
N PRO A 290 -42.34 5.86 -26.46
CA PRO A 290 -43.27 6.60 -27.31
C PRO A 290 -43.81 7.84 -26.59
N LEU A 291 -43.98 8.94 -27.33
CA LEU A 291 -44.34 10.25 -26.74
C LEU A 291 -45.69 10.20 -25.98
N HIS A 292 -46.66 9.43 -26.48
CA HIS A 292 -47.96 9.26 -25.83
C HIS A 292 -47.84 8.50 -24.50
N SER A 293 -47.04 7.42 -24.46
CA SER A 293 -46.80 6.66 -23.23
C SER A 293 -46.00 7.47 -22.20
N LEU A 294 -45.11 8.35 -22.65
CA LEU A 294 -44.38 9.28 -21.79
C LEU A 294 -45.33 10.30 -21.15
N ALA A 295 -46.22 10.90 -21.94
CA ALA A 295 -47.20 11.87 -21.46
C ALA A 295 -48.18 11.23 -20.44
N ASP A 296 -48.63 10.01 -20.70
CA ASP A 296 -49.48 9.26 -19.79
C ASP A 296 -48.75 8.89 -18.49
N ALA A 297 -47.50 8.44 -18.57
CA ALA A 297 -46.68 8.10 -17.39
C ALA A 297 -46.40 9.33 -16.52
N VAL A 298 -46.11 10.48 -17.13
CA VAL A 298 -45.94 11.75 -16.44
C VAL A 298 -47.26 12.20 -15.82
N SER A 299 -48.39 12.10 -16.52
CA SER A 299 -49.71 12.44 -16.00
C SER A 299 -50.10 11.60 -14.78
N ARG A 300 -49.93 10.27 -14.86
CA ARG A 300 -50.21 9.34 -13.73
C ARG A 300 -49.33 9.60 -12.51
N SER A 301 -48.07 9.98 -12.71
CA SER A 301 -47.12 10.20 -11.62
C SER A 301 -47.23 11.60 -10.99
N THR A 302 -47.76 12.58 -11.70
CA THR A 302 -47.83 13.97 -11.23
C THR A 302 -49.24 14.44 -10.87
N GLY A 303 -50.29 13.70 -11.28
CA GLY A 303 -51.69 14.07 -11.10
C GLY A 303 -52.15 15.22 -12.02
N VAL A 304 -51.31 15.63 -12.96
CA VAL A 304 -51.57 16.72 -13.92
C VAL A 304 -52.22 16.12 -15.17
N PRO A 305 -53.26 16.73 -15.77
CA PRO A 305 -53.89 16.21 -16.98
C PRO A 305 -52.89 16.15 -18.14
N VAL A 306 -53.06 15.18 -19.03
CA VAL A 306 -52.11 14.86 -20.12
C VAL A 306 -51.79 16.06 -21.00
N GLN A 307 -52.78 16.92 -21.27
CA GLN A 307 -52.60 18.14 -22.07
C GLN A 307 -51.68 19.16 -21.38
N ASP A 308 -51.88 19.39 -20.09
CA ASP A 308 -51.04 20.29 -19.30
C ASP A 308 -49.65 19.70 -19.09
N ALA A 309 -49.53 18.38 -18.93
CA ALA A 309 -48.25 17.68 -18.85
C ALA A 309 -47.43 17.86 -20.14
N LEU A 310 -48.06 17.76 -21.32
CA LEU A 310 -47.43 18.04 -22.61
C LEU A 310 -47.04 19.52 -22.76
N ALA A 311 -47.91 20.45 -22.33
CA ALA A 311 -47.62 21.88 -22.37
C ALA A 311 -46.45 22.26 -21.44
N PHE A 312 -46.38 21.67 -20.25
CA PHE A 312 -45.27 21.82 -19.32
C PHE A 312 -43.99 21.17 -19.87
N MET A 313 -44.06 19.97 -20.45
CA MET A 313 -42.92 19.34 -21.14
C MET A 313 -42.36 20.23 -22.26
N TYR A 314 -43.24 20.84 -23.06
CA TYR A 314 -42.84 21.76 -24.12
C TYR A 314 -42.19 23.04 -23.56
N ARG A 315 -42.77 23.63 -22.50
CA ARG A 315 -42.18 24.81 -21.82
C ARG A 315 -40.82 24.51 -21.23
N LEU A 316 -40.67 23.37 -20.55
CA LEU A 316 -39.40 22.90 -19.99
C LEU A 316 -38.35 22.61 -21.07
N SER A 317 -38.78 22.10 -22.23
CA SER A 317 -37.92 21.90 -23.40
C SER A 317 -37.47 23.23 -24.01
N LYS A 318 -38.40 24.18 -24.20
CA LYS A 318 -38.13 25.53 -24.69
C LYS A 318 -37.21 26.32 -23.76
N GLN A 319 -37.33 26.08 -22.45
CA GLN A 319 -36.48 26.64 -21.39
C GLN A 319 -35.08 25.99 -21.32
N GLY A 320 -34.79 24.96 -22.12
CA GLY A 320 -33.49 24.28 -22.14
C GLY A 320 -33.25 23.34 -20.95
N LEU A 321 -34.26 23.12 -20.10
CA LEU A 321 -34.15 22.25 -18.92
C LEU A 321 -34.20 20.76 -19.27
N VAL A 322 -34.93 20.40 -20.35
CA VAL A 322 -35.08 19.01 -20.81
C VAL A 322 -34.87 18.95 -22.32
N THR A 323 -33.95 18.10 -22.79
CA THR A 323 -33.79 17.86 -24.22
C THR A 323 -34.63 16.67 -24.65
N ILE A 324 -35.82 16.92 -25.20
CA ILE A 324 -36.68 15.86 -25.74
C ILE A 324 -36.26 15.59 -27.19
N ARG A 325 -35.64 14.43 -27.44
CA ARG A 325 -35.28 13.99 -28.80
C ARG A 325 -36.36 13.04 -29.32
N VAL A 326 -37.12 13.48 -30.31
CA VAL A 326 -38.15 12.67 -30.97
C VAL A 326 -37.51 11.94 -32.16
N LYS A 327 -37.53 10.61 -32.15
CA LYS A 327 -37.11 9.80 -33.30
C LYS A 327 -38.35 9.49 -34.13
N VAL A 328 -38.51 10.20 -35.25
CA VAL A 328 -39.58 9.91 -36.22
C VAL A 328 -39.11 8.73 -37.06
N LYS A 329 -39.89 7.64 -37.04
CA LYS A 329 -39.77 6.53 -37.99
C LYS A 329 -40.71 6.80 -39.14
#